data_AF-A0A7X2JAM1-F1
#
_entry.id   AF-A0A7X2JAM1-F1
#
_cell.length_a   1.000
_cell.length_b   1.000
_cell.length_c   1.000
_cell.angle_alpha   90.00
_cell.angle_beta   90.00
_cell.angle_gamma   90.00
#
_symmetry.space_group_name_H-M   'P 1'
#
loop_
_entity.id
_entity.type
_entity.pdbx_description
1 polymer ?
#
loop_
_entity_poly.entity_id
_entity_poly.type
_entity_poly.pdbx_seq_one_letter_code
_entity_poly.pdbx_strand_id
1 'polypeptide(L)'
;MSSKRCYLCGGKLVEGRCQDCGLDNARSERKTYRLNYSRTENRIKGRGEVKDTCDFDNRDEEVMKRAAKKSKDKPERKAYQTNDSGPSAQRTAHPDEYKYSYTKPVMKPRTGKSTAISKKQGKTFFVIIIIAFLLIAFIGDFSKDKFNDVETGSIQVTEEPGSSDPYEFVSRELSDTGEHFENVLEPGLYIGGIHVPEGRYDIYLEEGQGEACVDDYENSIYLWQFFGDEESNGDLKEWNDVRIYEGAVLEVSGDVRLLIVTENGQTSDMKGMSNPLKDEVALTQGRKLTAGEDFPAGVYDFQAVSDWTTISYSIPLNTNYEDPELNYLNKSKWLACDAINTVFRNVVLPEGSTVCADDGDARMIPSKLIESEDYDSYYDAYRY
;
A
#
# COMPACT_ATOMS: atom_id res chain seq x y z
N MET A 1 7.37 56.04 -11.17
CA MET A 1 7.14 54.69 -11.74
C MET A 1 8.40 53.88 -11.50
N SER A 2 8.38 52.92 -10.56
CA SER A 2 9.56 52.11 -10.23
C SER A 2 9.88 51.16 -11.39
N SER A 3 11.11 51.17 -11.90
CA SER A 3 11.55 50.26 -12.96
C SER A 3 11.59 48.83 -12.41
N LYS A 4 10.85 47.90 -13.03
CA LYS A 4 10.90 46.47 -12.65
C LYS A 4 12.32 45.93 -12.81
N ARG A 5 12.77 45.15 -11.82
CA ARG A 5 14.09 44.49 -11.77
C ARG A 5 13.90 42.98 -11.82
N CYS A 6 14.93 42.24 -12.23
CA CYS A 6 14.88 40.78 -12.23
C CYS A 6 14.63 40.23 -10.83
N TYR A 7 13.65 39.35 -10.65
CA TYR A 7 13.31 38.81 -9.32
C TYR A 7 14.40 37.87 -8.77
N LEU A 8 15.21 37.26 -9.63
CA LEU A 8 16.25 36.32 -9.23
C LEU A 8 17.56 37.03 -8.85
N CYS A 9 18.01 37.99 -9.68
CA CYS A 9 19.33 38.60 -9.53
C CYS A 9 19.34 40.13 -9.41
N GLY A 10 18.18 40.80 -9.44
CA GLY A 10 18.07 42.27 -9.35
C GLY A 10 18.51 43.04 -10.61
N GLY A 11 18.87 42.35 -11.68
CA GLY A 11 19.32 42.94 -12.95
C GLY A 11 18.27 43.80 -13.67
N LYS A 12 18.73 44.63 -14.61
CA LYS A 12 17.84 45.51 -15.40
C LYS A 12 17.02 44.68 -16.41
N LEU A 13 15.74 44.98 -16.54
CA LEU A 13 14.84 44.33 -17.49
C LEU A 13 14.68 45.15 -18.77
N VAL A 14 14.67 44.48 -19.91
CA VAL A 14 14.30 45.02 -21.23
C VAL A 14 13.30 44.04 -21.84
N GLU A 15 12.11 44.52 -22.21
CA GLU A 15 11.01 43.70 -22.74
C GLU A 15 10.64 42.48 -21.85
N GLY A 16 10.83 42.61 -20.53
CA GLY A 16 10.56 41.53 -19.59
C GLY A 16 11.69 40.51 -19.45
N ARG A 17 12.80 40.61 -20.19
CA ARG A 17 13.97 39.72 -20.04
C ARG A 17 15.11 40.41 -19.31
N CYS A 18 15.74 39.70 -18.38
CA CYS A 18 16.91 40.19 -17.65
C CYS A 18 18.14 40.22 -18.55
N GLN A 19 18.83 41.36 -18.59
CA GLN A 19 20.04 41.54 -19.39
C GLN A 19 21.27 40.83 -18.80
N ASP A 20 21.26 40.55 -17.50
CA ASP A 20 22.42 39.97 -16.81
C ASP A 20 22.38 38.43 -16.79
N CYS A 21 21.22 37.83 -16.49
CA CYS A 21 21.06 36.38 -16.38
C CYS A 21 20.18 35.74 -17.48
N GLY A 22 19.65 36.53 -18.42
CA GLY A 22 18.80 36.04 -19.51
C GLY A 22 17.38 35.60 -19.09
N LEU A 23 17.04 35.64 -17.80
CA LEU A 23 15.77 35.17 -17.26
C LEU A 23 14.58 36.00 -17.78
N ASP A 24 13.58 35.31 -18.33
CA ASP A 24 12.34 35.92 -18.78
C ASP A 24 11.38 36.15 -17.59
N ASN A 25 11.33 37.40 -17.14
CA ASN A 25 10.47 37.91 -16.08
C ASN A 25 9.07 38.28 -16.59
N ALA A 26 8.76 38.17 -17.90
CA ALA A 26 7.39 38.29 -18.39
C ALA A 26 6.54 37.05 -18.05
N ARG A 27 7.19 35.90 -17.80
CA ARG A 27 6.53 34.66 -17.37
C ARG A 27 6.18 34.61 -15.88
N SER A 28 6.77 35.46 -15.03
CA SER A 28 6.48 35.45 -13.58
C SER A 28 5.13 36.08 -13.22
N GLU A 29 4.58 36.95 -14.07
CA GLU A 29 3.21 37.48 -13.90
C GLU A 29 2.13 36.46 -14.31
N ARG A 30 2.49 35.39 -15.01
CA ARG A 30 1.57 34.34 -15.49
C ARG A 30 1.80 32.95 -14.89
N LYS A 31 2.73 32.82 -13.94
CA LYS A 31 2.93 31.58 -13.19
C LYS A 31 2.83 31.87 -11.70
N THR A 32 1.61 31.82 -11.18
CA THR A 32 1.40 31.48 -9.77
C THR A 32 1.80 30.01 -9.64
N TYR A 33 3.08 29.75 -9.37
CA TYR A 33 3.48 28.41 -8.97
C TYR A 33 2.97 28.22 -7.54
N ARG A 34 1.97 27.36 -7.40
CA ARG A 34 1.47 26.87 -6.12
C ARG A 34 1.59 25.35 -6.19
N LEU A 35 2.51 24.78 -5.41
CA LEU A 35 2.53 23.35 -5.16
C LEU A 35 1.17 22.99 -4.52
N ASN A 36 0.52 21.94 -5.04
CA ASN A 36 -0.79 21.44 -4.60
C ASN A 36 -1.96 22.44 -4.70
N TYR A 37 -2.15 23.11 -5.84
CA TYR A 37 -3.35 23.90 -6.11
C TYR A 37 -4.05 23.44 -7.38
N SER A 38 -5.13 22.64 -7.25
CA SER A 38 -6.08 22.39 -8.32
C SER A 38 -7.20 23.45 -8.30
N ARG A 39 -7.84 23.72 -9.44
CA ARG A 39 -8.93 24.71 -9.62
C ARG A 39 -10.24 24.39 -8.86
N THR A 40 -10.18 23.66 -7.75
CA THR A 40 -11.34 23.19 -6.99
C THR A 40 -11.62 24.04 -5.74
N GLU A 41 -10.66 24.84 -5.30
CA GLU A 41 -10.72 25.52 -3.98
C GLU A 41 -11.74 26.66 -3.88
N ASN A 42 -12.10 27.32 -4.98
CA ASN A 42 -13.18 28.32 -4.97
C ASN A 42 -14.57 27.70 -4.70
N ARG A 43 -14.69 26.37 -4.68
CA ARG A 43 -15.93 25.66 -4.36
C ARG A 43 -15.97 25.13 -2.92
N ILE A 44 -14.88 25.21 -2.17
CA ILE A 44 -14.76 24.67 -0.80
C ILE A 44 -15.25 25.66 0.25
N LYS A 45 -15.11 26.98 0.01
CA LYS A 45 -15.59 28.01 0.94
C LYS A 45 -17.11 28.10 1.10
N GLY A 46 -17.88 27.28 0.38
CA GLY A 46 -19.34 27.30 0.38
C GLY A 46 -20.02 26.08 1.01
N ARG A 47 -19.29 25.14 1.61
CA ARG A 47 -19.92 23.89 2.07
C ARG A 47 -19.32 23.34 3.37
N GLY A 48 -19.94 23.75 4.47
CA GLY A 48 -20.18 22.98 5.70
C GLY A 48 -18.96 22.51 6.49
N GLU A 49 -18.85 22.99 7.73
CA GLU A 49 -18.05 22.39 8.80
C GLU A 49 -18.18 20.86 8.78
N VAL A 50 -17.05 20.16 8.63
CA VAL A 50 -16.93 18.73 8.86
C VAL A 50 -16.75 18.56 10.38
N LYS A 51 -17.64 17.77 10.99
CA LYS A 51 -17.50 17.33 12.38
C LYS A 51 -16.67 16.06 12.39
N ASP A 52 -15.55 16.09 13.12
CA ASP A 52 -14.85 14.89 13.57
C ASP A 52 -15.78 14.05 14.43
N THR A 53 -16.01 12.80 14.05
CA THR A 53 -16.81 11.85 14.83
C THR A 53 -15.90 10.94 15.65
N CYS A 54 -15.13 11.54 16.54
CA CYS A 54 -14.55 10.85 17.68
C CYS A 54 -14.74 11.73 18.92
N ASP A 55 -16.01 11.91 19.30
CA ASP A 55 -16.35 12.66 20.51
C ASP A 55 -15.88 11.87 21.74
N PHE A 56 -14.97 12.49 22.49
CA PHE A 56 -14.58 12.12 23.85
C PHE A 56 -15.80 12.30 24.77
N ASP A 57 -16.45 11.23 25.21
CA ASP A 57 -17.27 11.29 26.42
C ASP A 57 -17.26 9.96 27.18
N ASN A 58 -16.55 9.98 28.30
CA ASN A 58 -16.48 8.95 29.34
C ASN A 58 -17.89 8.56 29.83
N ARG A 59 -18.37 7.35 29.53
CA ARG A 59 -19.57 6.85 30.24
C ARG A 59 -19.82 5.33 30.27
N ASP A 60 -18.86 4.48 30.64
CA ASP A 60 -19.12 3.01 30.62
C ASP A 60 -18.80 2.20 31.89
N GLU A 61 -18.91 2.80 33.08
CA GLU A 61 -18.84 2.03 34.34
C GLU A 61 -20.11 1.16 34.58
N GLU A 62 -21.26 1.53 34.00
CA GLU A 62 -22.51 0.76 34.14
C GLU A 62 -22.68 -0.37 33.12
N VAL A 63 -22.08 -0.26 31.93
CA VAL A 63 -22.11 -1.32 30.89
C VAL A 63 -21.29 -2.53 31.34
N MET A 64 -20.16 -2.29 32.00
CA MET A 64 -19.28 -3.32 32.59
C MET A 64 -20.01 -4.25 33.58
N LYS A 65 -20.93 -3.72 34.40
CA LYS A 65 -21.68 -4.52 35.40
C LYS A 65 -22.78 -5.40 34.78
N ARG A 66 -23.26 -5.08 33.57
CA ARG A 66 -24.29 -5.88 32.88
C ARG A 66 -23.69 -7.00 32.04
N ALA A 67 -22.49 -6.80 31.47
CA ALA A 67 -21.78 -7.83 30.71
C ALA A 67 -21.28 -8.98 31.62
N ALA A 68 -20.74 -8.66 32.81
CA ALA A 68 -20.26 -9.66 33.77
C ALA A 68 -21.35 -10.59 34.36
N LYS A 69 -22.63 -10.19 34.25
CA LYS A 69 -23.77 -10.98 34.76
C LYS A 69 -24.34 -11.98 33.75
N LYS A 70 -24.07 -11.80 32.45
CA LYS A 70 -24.56 -12.68 31.37
C LYS A 70 -23.64 -13.88 31.08
N SER A 71 -22.42 -13.91 31.60
CA SER A 71 -21.45 -15.01 31.38
C SER A 71 -21.56 -16.17 32.37
N LYS A 72 -22.45 -16.11 33.38
CA LYS A 72 -22.60 -17.16 34.41
C LYS A 72 -23.78 -18.11 34.24
N ASP A 73 -24.64 -17.92 33.24
CA ASP A 73 -25.78 -18.83 32.99
C ASP A 73 -25.86 -19.24 31.52
N LYS A 74 -25.34 -20.43 31.20
CA LYS A 74 -25.86 -21.22 30.06
C LYS A 74 -25.60 -22.71 30.27
N PRO A 75 -26.66 -23.56 30.33
CA PRO A 75 -26.51 -25.01 30.24
C PRO A 75 -26.44 -25.47 28.77
N GLU A 76 -25.72 -26.58 28.55
CA GLU A 76 -25.61 -27.30 27.27
C GLU A 76 -26.97 -27.68 26.66
N ARG A 77 -27.13 -27.51 25.33
CA ARG A 77 -28.08 -28.30 24.53
C ARG A 77 -27.59 -28.58 23.10
N LYS A 78 -27.97 -29.79 22.68
CA LYS A 78 -27.58 -30.57 21.50
C LYS A 78 -28.17 -30.11 20.17
N ALA A 79 -27.52 -30.62 19.12
CA ALA A 79 -27.84 -30.62 17.69
C ALA A 79 -29.32 -30.60 17.29
N TYR A 80 -29.62 -29.86 16.21
CA TYR A 80 -30.82 -30.06 15.41
C TYR A 80 -30.53 -29.89 13.91
N GLN A 81 -31.14 -30.78 13.14
CA GLN A 81 -31.06 -30.93 11.69
C GLN A 81 -31.83 -29.83 10.96
N THR A 82 -31.31 -29.41 9.80
CA THR A 82 -31.90 -28.41 8.89
C THR A 82 -32.83 -29.06 7.87
N ASN A 83 -34.02 -28.51 7.67
CA ASN A 83 -34.84 -28.70 6.46
C ASN A 83 -35.33 -27.34 5.95
N ASP A 84 -35.07 -27.11 4.65
CA ASP A 84 -35.72 -26.26 3.64
C ASP A 84 -36.51 -24.98 4.01
N SER A 85 -36.14 -23.84 3.39
CA SER A 85 -36.86 -23.19 2.25
C SER A 85 -36.80 -21.64 2.21
N GLY A 86 -35.94 -21.11 1.32
CA GLY A 86 -36.04 -19.83 0.55
C GLY A 86 -35.99 -18.45 1.27
N PRO A 87 -35.78 -17.33 0.54
CA PRO A 87 -35.39 -17.14 -0.86
C PRO A 87 -34.02 -16.45 -1.04
N SER A 88 -33.47 -16.59 -2.25
CA SER A 88 -32.23 -15.98 -2.75
C SER A 88 -32.23 -14.45 -2.64
N ALA A 89 -31.29 -13.90 -1.86
CA ALA A 89 -30.91 -12.50 -1.95
C ALA A 89 -30.00 -12.30 -3.17
N GLN A 90 -30.45 -11.44 -4.07
CA GLN A 90 -29.79 -11.09 -5.32
C GLN A 90 -28.46 -10.39 -5.03
N ARG A 91 -27.39 -10.88 -5.65
CA ARG A 91 -26.10 -10.18 -5.78
C ARG A 91 -26.33 -8.83 -6.44
N THR A 92 -26.27 -7.76 -5.66
CA THR A 92 -26.06 -6.41 -6.15
C THR A 92 -24.56 -6.15 -6.14
N ALA A 93 -23.95 -6.18 -7.32
CA ALA A 93 -22.64 -5.56 -7.55
C ALA A 93 -22.81 -4.05 -7.28
N HIS A 94 -22.12 -3.54 -6.27
CA HIS A 94 -22.01 -2.12 -5.97
C HIS A 94 -20.64 -1.63 -6.44
N PRO A 95 -20.56 -0.55 -7.24
CA PRO A 95 -19.30 0.02 -7.69
C PRO A 95 -18.76 1.07 -6.70
N ASP A 96 -17.42 1.10 -6.58
CA ASP A 96 -16.50 2.24 -6.37
C ASP A 96 -16.55 3.01 -5.02
N GLU A 97 -15.46 3.09 -4.23
CA GLU A 97 -14.20 3.87 -4.37
C GLU A 97 -14.25 5.23 -3.61
N TYR A 98 -13.24 5.50 -2.76
CA TYR A 98 -12.90 6.86 -2.30
C TYR A 98 -11.64 7.35 -3.03
N LYS A 99 -11.81 7.91 -4.23
CA LYS A 99 -10.89 8.87 -4.85
C LYS A 99 -11.68 10.00 -5.51
N TYR A 100 -11.02 11.14 -5.66
CA TYR A 100 -11.50 12.45 -6.12
C TYR A 100 -12.64 12.46 -7.17
N SER A 101 -13.68 13.26 -6.90
CA SER A 101 -14.90 13.35 -7.72
C SER A 101 -14.71 14.02 -9.10
N TYR A 102 -15.09 13.32 -10.19
CA TYR A 102 -15.40 13.93 -11.49
C TYR A 102 -16.66 13.28 -12.10
N THR A 103 -17.80 13.98 -12.09
CA THR A 103 -19.07 13.48 -12.64
C THR A 103 -19.26 13.86 -14.11
N LYS A 104 -19.62 12.89 -14.97
CA LYS A 104 -20.11 13.11 -16.34
C LYS A 104 -21.44 12.36 -16.61
N PRO A 105 -22.24 12.79 -17.61
CA PRO A 105 -23.70 12.65 -17.60
C PRO A 105 -24.22 11.32 -18.18
N VAL A 106 -25.44 10.98 -17.73
CA VAL A 106 -26.22 9.77 -18.01
C VAL A 106 -26.66 9.64 -19.48
N MET A 107 -26.42 8.48 -20.09
CA MET A 107 -27.08 8.01 -21.32
C MET A 107 -27.75 6.64 -21.10
N LYS A 108 -28.96 6.46 -21.67
CA LYS A 108 -29.87 5.32 -21.43
C LYS A 108 -29.46 4.04 -22.18
N PRO A 109 -29.69 2.83 -21.61
CA PRO A 109 -29.26 1.57 -22.22
C PRO A 109 -30.19 1.07 -23.33
N ARG A 110 -29.60 0.38 -24.32
CA ARG A 110 -30.28 -0.45 -25.33
C ARG A 110 -30.03 -1.92 -25.01
N THR A 111 -31.10 -2.71 -25.04
CA THR A 111 -31.17 -4.13 -24.68
C THR A 111 -30.61 -5.06 -25.75
N GLY A 112 -29.84 -6.07 -25.34
CA GLY A 112 -29.38 -7.20 -26.17
C GLY A 112 -29.17 -8.44 -25.32
N LYS A 113 -29.76 -9.57 -25.73
CA LYS A 113 -29.97 -10.80 -24.95
C LYS A 113 -28.68 -11.61 -24.74
N SER A 114 -28.48 -12.14 -23.54
CA SER A 114 -27.49 -13.17 -23.23
C SER A 114 -28.07 -14.58 -23.43
N THR A 115 -27.26 -15.49 -23.98
CA THR A 115 -27.50 -16.94 -23.94
C THR A 115 -26.49 -17.60 -23.01
N ALA A 116 -27.00 -18.38 -22.07
CA ALA A 116 -26.26 -19.07 -21.03
C ALA A 116 -25.44 -20.26 -21.57
N ILE A 117 -24.22 -20.43 -21.06
CA ILE A 117 -23.45 -21.68 -21.18
C ILE A 117 -23.07 -22.15 -19.78
N SER A 118 -23.32 -23.44 -19.55
CA SER A 118 -23.30 -24.14 -18.27
C SER A 118 -21.89 -24.44 -17.72
N LYS A 119 -21.79 -24.41 -16.39
CA LYS A 119 -20.66 -24.87 -15.56
C LYS A 119 -20.20 -26.29 -15.88
N LYS A 120 -18.89 -26.51 -15.89
CA LYS A 120 -18.24 -27.77 -15.46
C LYS A 120 -16.93 -27.47 -14.73
N GLN A 121 -16.77 -28.13 -13.58
CA GLN A 121 -15.60 -28.12 -12.70
C GLN A 121 -14.44 -28.96 -13.27
N GLY A 122 -13.20 -28.61 -12.90
CA GLY A 122 -12.16 -29.59 -12.57
C GLY A 122 -10.81 -29.45 -13.30
N LYS A 123 -9.75 -29.30 -12.48
CA LYS A 123 -8.32 -29.54 -12.75
C LYS A 123 -7.53 -28.52 -13.59
N THR A 124 -7.00 -27.48 -12.93
CA THR A 124 -5.93 -26.61 -13.44
C THR A 124 -4.92 -26.25 -12.34
N PHE A 125 -4.34 -27.26 -11.66
CA PHE A 125 -3.27 -27.05 -10.66
C PHE A 125 -1.92 -27.68 -11.06
N PHE A 126 -1.78 -28.18 -12.29
CA PHE A 126 -0.55 -28.83 -12.77
C PHE A 126 0.12 -28.13 -13.95
N VAL A 127 -0.46 -27.02 -14.45
CA VAL A 127 0.04 -26.31 -15.65
C VAL A 127 0.95 -25.13 -15.27
N ILE A 128 0.75 -24.51 -14.11
CA ILE A 128 1.54 -23.34 -13.67
C ILE A 128 2.99 -23.74 -13.35
N ILE A 129 3.21 -24.88 -12.67
CA ILE A 129 4.55 -25.41 -12.38
C ILE A 129 5.33 -25.73 -13.68
N ILE A 130 4.64 -26.18 -14.74
CA ILE A 130 5.30 -26.52 -16.01
C ILE A 130 5.66 -25.26 -16.81
N ILE A 131 4.91 -24.16 -16.70
CA ILE A 131 5.24 -22.90 -17.37
C ILE A 131 6.45 -22.23 -16.70
N ALA A 132 6.54 -22.28 -15.36
CA ALA A 132 7.73 -21.85 -14.64
C ALA A 132 8.98 -22.68 -15.03
N PHE A 133 8.86 -24.01 -15.12
CA PHE A 133 9.96 -24.86 -15.59
C PHE A 133 10.31 -24.70 -17.09
N LEU A 134 9.35 -24.30 -17.94
CA LEU A 134 9.60 -24.05 -19.37
C LEU A 134 10.26 -22.68 -19.62
N LEU A 135 10.08 -21.70 -18.74
CA LEU A 135 10.79 -20.41 -18.82
C LEU A 135 12.26 -20.55 -18.38
N ILE A 136 12.57 -21.46 -17.45
CA ILE A 136 13.95 -21.74 -16.99
C ILE A 136 14.82 -22.36 -18.11
N ALA A 137 14.23 -22.96 -19.15
CA ALA A 137 14.99 -23.53 -20.27
C ALA A 137 15.38 -22.52 -21.37
N PHE A 138 14.95 -21.25 -21.28
CA PHE A 138 15.18 -20.23 -22.32
C PHE A 138 16.13 -19.08 -21.92
N ILE A 139 16.67 -19.06 -20.69
CA ILE A 139 17.73 -18.12 -20.28
C ILE A 139 19.09 -18.82 -20.37
N GLY A 140 19.42 -19.28 -21.57
CA GLY A 140 20.60 -20.11 -21.81
C GLY A 140 21.23 -19.90 -23.19
N ASP A 141 21.03 -18.76 -23.85
CA ASP A 141 21.88 -18.34 -24.98
C ASP A 141 21.63 -16.87 -25.39
N PHE A 142 22.10 -15.90 -24.59
CA PHE A 142 22.41 -14.57 -25.15
C PHE A 142 23.91 -14.35 -25.06
N SER A 143 24.57 -14.95 -26.06
CA SER A 143 25.98 -14.83 -26.35
C SER A 143 26.45 -13.37 -26.40
N LYS A 144 27.59 -13.14 -25.74
CA LYS A 144 28.52 -12.04 -25.99
C LYS A 144 28.87 -11.97 -27.48
N ASP A 145 29.28 -10.78 -27.91
CA ASP A 145 29.81 -10.43 -29.23
C ASP A 145 28.79 -10.03 -30.30
N LYS A 146 28.52 -8.73 -30.33
CA LYS A 146 28.72 -7.88 -31.52
C LYS A 146 28.35 -6.45 -31.15
N PHE A 147 29.31 -5.54 -31.21
CA PHE A 147 29.22 -4.23 -31.87
C PHE A 147 30.51 -3.45 -31.62
N ASN A 148 31.49 -3.67 -32.49
CA ASN A 148 32.52 -2.68 -32.81
C ASN A 148 32.80 -2.85 -34.30
N ASP A 149 32.21 -1.98 -35.14
CA ASP A 149 32.99 -1.23 -36.11
C ASP A 149 32.25 0.01 -36.66
N VAL A 150 33.06 0.99 -37.04
CA VAL A 150 32.86 2.43 -37.23
C VAL A 150 32.12 2.80 -38.54
N GLU A 151 31.30 3.88 -38.56
CA GLU A 151 31.58 5.13 -39.32
C GLU A 151 30.48 6.23 -39.19
N THR A 152 30.96 7.46 -39.10
CA THR A 152 30.36 8.75 -38.77
C THR A 152 29.22 9.22 -39.69
N GLY A 153 28.11 9.74 -39.12
CA GLY A 153 27.10 10.46 -39.88
C GLY A 153 25.92 11.01 -39.06
N SER A 154 25.96 12.31 -38.77
CA SER A 154 24.87 13.19 -38.31
C SER A 154 24.02 12.73 -37.11
N ILE A 155 24.36 13.31 -35.95
CA ILE A 155 23.54 13.35 -34.74
C ILE A 155 22.21 14.06 -35.06
N GLN A 156 21.12 13.30 -35.06
CA GLN A 156 19.79 13.82 -34.75
C GLN A 156 19.33 13.14 -33.46
N VAL A 157 19.77 13.73 -32.34
CA VAL A 157 19.24 13.40 -31.02
C VAL A 157 17.80 13.90 -31.00
N THR A 158 16.87 12.99 -31.25
CA THR A 158 15.51 13.12 -30.74
C THR A 158 15.52 12.32 -29.44
N GLU A 159 16.04 12.94 -28.37
CA GLU A 159 15.86 12.42 -27.02
C GLU A 159 14.37 12.54 -26.71
N GLU A 160 13.63 11.46 -26.96
CA GLU A 160 12.47 11.15 -26.12
C GLU A 160 12.96 11.20 -24.67
N PRO A 161 12.23 11.83 -23.72
CA PRO A 161 12.64 11.83 -22.33
C PRO A 161 12.75 10.37 -21.88
N GLY A 162 13.97 9.89 -21.75
CA GLY A 162 14.26 8.50 -21.37
C GLY A 162 13.53 8.18 -20.07
N SER A 163 12.98 6.97 -19.97
CA SER A 163 12.49 6.46 -18.70
C SER A 163 13.64 6.56 -17.70
N SER A 164 13.51 7.44 -16.71
CA SER A 164 14.49 7.57 -15.63
C SER A 164 14.62 6.19 -14.98
N ASP A 165 15.83 5.63 -14.95
CA ASP A 165 16.07 4.39 -14.19
C ASP A 165 15.75 4.70 -12.71
N PRO A 166 14.78 4.02 -12.09
CA PRO A 166 14.42 4.26 -10.70
C PRO A 166 15.59 4.03 -9.72
N TYR A 167 16.64 3.34 -10.15
CA TYR A 167 17.80 3.01 -9.35
C TYR A 167 19.07 3.81 -9.71
N GLU A 168 18.97 4.84 -10.56
CA GLU A 168 20.15 5.62 -11.05
C GLU A 168 21.03 6.15 -9.91
N PHE A 169 20.43 6.50 -8.77
CA PHE A 169 21.12 7.09 -7.62
C PHE A 169 21.46 6.07 -6.52
N VAL A 170 21.13 4.79 -6.73
CA VAL A 170 21.38 3.74 -5.75
C VAL A 170 22.83 3.28 -5.87
N SER A 171 23.59 3.44 -4.79
CA SER A 171 25.01 3.03 -4.73
C SER A 171 25.23 1.65 -4.11
N ARG A 172 24.24 1.13 -3.37
CA ARG A 172 24.28 -0.21 -2.79
C ARG A 172 24.05 -1.24 -3.90
N GLU A 173 25.01 -2.13 -4.08
CA GLU A 173 24.89 -3.24 -5.04
C GLU A 173 24.34 -4.47 -4.35
N LEU A 174 23.33 -5.10 -4.98
CA LEU A 174 22.87 -6.44 -4.60
C LEU A 174 23.89 -7.48 -5.07
N SER A 175 24.02 -8.57 -4.33
CA SER A 175 24.79 -9.73 -4.79
C SER A 175 24.19 -10.32 -6.06
N ASP A 176 25.01 -10.62 -7.07
CA ASP A 176 24.59 -11.34 -8.28
C ASP A 176 24.33 -12.84 -8.05
N THR A 177 24.74 -13.36 -6.89
CA THR A 177 24.57 -14.76 -6.50
C THR A 177 23.72 -14.88 -5.25
N GLY A 178 22.92 -15.93 -5.16
CA GLY A 178 22.11 -16.23 -3.99
C GLY A 178 21.33 -17.52 -4.20
N GLU A 179 20.29 -17.70 -3.41
CA GLU A 179 19.37 -18.82 -3.55
C GLU A 179 18.10 -18.40 -4.29
N HIS A 180 17.53 -19.34 -5.04
CA HIS A 180 16.18 -19.19 -5.55
C HIS A 180 15.19 -19.12 -4.37
N PHE A 181 14.33 -18.12 -4.39
CA PHE A 181 13.25 -17.96 -3.43
C PHE A 181 11.99 -17.52 -4.14
N GLU A 182 10.88 -18.19 -3.86
CA GLU A 182 9.55 -17.81 -4.32
C GLU A 182 8.56 -17.83 -3.15
N ASN A 183 7.63 -16.89 -3.15
CA ASN A 183 6.54 -16.87 -2.17
C ASN A 183 5.31 -16.14 -2.73
N VAL A 184 4.13 -16.53 -2.28
CA VAL A 184 2.88 -15.81 -2.56
C VAL A 184 2.59 -14.89 -1.39
N LEU A 185 2.60 -13.58 -1.65
CA LEU A 185 2.29 -12.56 -0.68
C LEU A 185 0.81 -12.16 -0.75
N GLU A 186 0.17 -12.22 0.42
CA GLU A 186 -1.12 -11.58 0.69
C GLU A 186 -0.89 -10.17 1.27
N PRO A 187 -1.94 -9.35 1.49
CA PRO A 187 -1.75 -8.00 1.99
C PRO A 187 -0.99 -7.91 3.32
N GLY A 188 -0.08 -6.95 3.41
CA GLY A 188 0.77 -6.73 4.58
C GLY A 188 2.03 -5.91 4.30
N LEU A 189 2.82 -5.73 5.35
CA LEU A 189 4.13 -5.06 5.33
C LEU A 189 5.24 -6.11 5.44
N TYR A 190 6.07 -6.26 4.41
CA TYR A 190 7.14 -7.24 4.36
C TYR A 190 8.48 -6.51 4.37
N ILE A 191 9.42 -6.97 5.21
CA ILE A 191 10.71 -6.31 5.41
C ILE A 191 11.78 -7.17 4.76
N GLY A 192 12.61 -6.57 3.90
CA GLY A 192 13.77 -7.22 3.31
C GLY A 192 14.75 -7.68 4.39
N GLY A 193 15.18 -8.94 4.31
CA GLY A 193 16.00 -9.59 5.32
C GLY A 193 15.23 -10.18 6.50
N ILE A 194 13.92 -9.92 6.65
CA ILE A 194 13.10 -10.51 7.73
C ILE A 194 12.00 -11.41 7.16
N HIS A 195 11.14 -10.85 6.33
CA HIS A 195 9.99 -11.56 5.77
C HIS A 195 10.28 -12.12 4.38
N VAL A 196 11.11 -11.43 3.62
CA VAL A 196 11.59 -11.81 2.28
C VAL A 196 13.11 -11.60 2.26
N PRO A 197 13.90 -12.47 1.62
CA PRO A 197 15.35 -12.27 1.57
C PRO A 197 15.72 -11.01 0.78
N GLU A 198 16.88 -10.42 1.07
CA GLU A 198 17.45 -9.39 0.19
C GLU A 198 17.67 -9.99 -1.20
N GLY A 199 17.28 -9.27 -2.26
CA GLY A 199 17.41 -9.77 -3.62
C GLY A 199 16.77 -8.89 -4.68
N ARG A 200 16.91 -9.32 -5.93
CA ARG A 200 16.25 -8.74 -7.10
C ARG A 200 15.08 -9.64 -7.49
N TYR A 201 13.89 -9.07 -7.51
CA TYR A 201 12.64 -9.79 -7.66
C TYR A 201 11.94 -9.48 -8.97
N ASP A 202 11.30 -10.51 -9.51
CA ASP A 202 10.20 -10.37 -10.44
C ASP A 202 8.90 -10.68 -9.69
N ILE A 203 7.90 -9.80 -9.81
CA ILE A 203 6.63 -9.86 -9.09
C ILE A 203 5.50 -10.08 -10.10
N TYR A 204 4.69 -11.11 -9.90
CA TYR A 204 3.59 -11.49 -10.78
C TYR A 204 2.25 -11.42 -10.07
N LEU A 205 1.22 -10.95 -10.77
CA LEU A 205 -0.16 -11.06 -10.31
C LEU A 205 -0.59 -12.53 -10.28
N GLU A 206 -0.92 -13.05 -9.11
CA GLU A 206 -1.53 -14.38 -8.97
C GLU A 206 -3.05 -14.28 -9.08
N GLU A 207 -3.66 -13.39 -8.31
CA GLU A 207 -5.11 -13.22 -8.26
C GLU A 207 -5.50 -11.84 -7.72
N GLY A 208 -6.61 -11.29 -8.22
CA GLY A 208 -7.25 -10.11 -7.64
C GLY A 208 -6.73 -8.79 -8.19
N GLN A 209 -6.87 -7.73 -7.40
CA GLN A 209 -6.50 -6.37 -7.80
C GLN A 209 -6.06 -5.55 -6.58
N GLY A 210 -4.96 -4.83 -6.72
CA GLY A 210 -4.34 -4.11 -5.63
C GLY A 210 -3.04 -3.46 -6.03
N GLU A 211 -2.18 -3.22 -5.07
CA GLU A 211 -0.94 -2.49 -5.27
C GLU A 211 0.22 -3.10 -4.49
N ALA A 212 1.42 -2.89 -5.02
CA ALA A 212 2.67 -3.13 -4.32
C ALA A 212 3.48 -1.83 -4.25
N CYS A 213 4.12 -1.58 -3.12
CA CYS A 213 4.99 -0.44 -2.89
C CYS A 213 6.31 -0.90 -2.28
N VAL A 214 7.43 -0.41 -2.77
CA VAL A 214 8.75 -0.56 -2.14
C VAL A 214 9.15 0.80 -1.57
N ASP A 215 9.26 0.89 -0.25
CA ASP A 215 9.77 2.04 0.49
C ASP A 215 11.10 1.67 1.13
N ASP A 216 12.19 2.25 0.64
CA ASP A 216 13.53 2.07 1.16
C ASP A 216 14.20 3.44 1.30
N TYR A 217 14.15 3.93 2.54
CA TYR A 217 14.68 5.22 2.92
C TYR A 217 16.20 5.29 2.76
N GLU A 218 16.93 4.22 3.15
CA GLU A 218 18.40 4.21 3.12
C GLU A 218 18.94 4.37 1.70
N ASN A 219 18.28 3.75 0.72
CA ASN A 219 18.65 3.84 -0.68
C ASN A 219 17.87 4.91 -1.46
N SER A 220 16.99 5.67 -0.79
CA SER A 220 16.12 6.69 -1.40
C SER A 220 15.24 6.14 -2.53
N ILE A 221 14.72 4.93 -2.35
CA ILE A 221 13.84 4.24 -3.30
C ILE A 221 12.41 4.35 -2.79
N TYR A 222 11.53 4.87 -3.65
CA TYR A 222 10.09 4.78 -3.46
C TYR A 222 9.45 4.40 -4.79
N LEU A 223 9.01 3.16 -4.89
CA LEU A 223 8.41 2.61 -6.11
C LEU A 223 7.02 2.07 -5.80
N TRP A 224 6.09 2.30 -6.70
CA TRP A 224 4.72 1.84 -6.52
C TRP A 224 4.16 1.36 -7.85
N GLN A 225 3.38 0.29 -7.77
CA GLN A 225 2.75 -0.29 -8.94
C GLN A 225 1.38 -0.87 -8.60
N PHE A 226 0.43 -0.67 -9.50
CA PHE A 226 -0.91 -1.24 -9.42
C PHE A 226 -1.00 -2.51 -10.26
N PHE A 227 -1.62 -3.55 -9.69
CA PHE A 227 -1.81 -4.86 -10.31
C PHE A 227 -3.29 -5.15 -10.48
N GLY A 228 -3.64 -5.80 -11.59
CA GLY A 228 -5.00 -6.18 -11.93
C GLY A 228 -5.08 -6.88 -13.29
N ASP A 229 -6.23 -7.49 -13.56
CA ASP A 229 -6.46 -8.21 -14.81
C ASP A 229 -6.79 -7.29 -16.01
N GLU A 230 -7.14 -6.03 -15.74
CA GLU A 230 -7.62 -5.07 -16.74
C GLU A 230 -6.49 -4.20 -17.30
N GLU A 231 -5.78 -4.74 -18.29
CA GLU A 231 -4.68 -4.05 -19.00
C GLU A 231 -5.08 -2.67 -19.56
N SER A 232 -6.36 -2.42 -19.85
CA SER A 232 -6.86 -1.14 -20.34
C SER A 232 -6.75 0.02 -19.34
N ASN A 233 -6.57 -0.26 -18.05
CA ASN A 233 -6.46 0.75 -17.01
C ASN A 233 -4.99 1.05 -16.62
N GLY A 234 -4.02 0.41 -17.29
CA GLY A 234 -2.61 0.49 -16.94
C GLY A 234 -2.22 -0.46 -15.80
N ASP A 235 -3.08 -1.43 -15.48
CA ASP A 235 -2.84 -2.47 -14.50
C ASP A 235 -1.72 -3.41 -14.99
N LEU A 236 -0.76 -3.72 -14.12
CA LEU A 236 0.29 -4.66 -14.44
C LEU A 236 -0.08 -6.09 -14.03
N LYS A 237 0.44 -7.04 -14.80
CA LYS A 237 0.48 -8.46 -14.45
C LYS A 237 1.84 -8.92 -13.98
N GLU A 238 2.88 -8.15 -14.29
CA GLU A 238 4.26 -8.39 -13.91
C GLU A 238 4.98 -7.07 -13.61
N TRP A 239 5.88 -7.10 -12.64
CA TRP A 239 6.79 -6.00 -12.31
C TRP A 239 8.19 -6.60 -12.10
N ASN A 240 9.09 -6.32 -13.04
CA ASN A 240 10.42 -6.91 -13.11
C ASN A 240 11.49 -5.96 -12.54
N ASP A 241 12.64 -6.51 -12.16
CA ASP A 241 13.75 -5.77 -11.53
C ASP A 241 13.34 -4.97 -10.28
N VAL A 242 12.60 -5.60 -9.37
CA VAL A 242 12.23 -5.02 -8.07
C VAL A 242 13.32 -5.33 -7.06
N ARG A 243 14.11 -4.33 -6.67
CA ARG A 243 15.21 -4.51 -5.73
C ARG A 243 14.71 -4.31 -4.31
N ILE A 244 14.81 -5.37 -3.50
CA ILE A 244 14.44 -5.35 -2.08
C ILE A 244 15.73 -5.53 -1.28
N TYR A 245 16.21 -4.44 -0.69
CA TYR A 245 17.39 -4.44 0.19
C TYR A 245 17.00 -4.84 1.62
N GLU A 246 17.98 -5.29 2.41
CA GLU A 246 17.78 -5.43 3.86
C GLU A 246 17.29 -4.11 4.46
N GLY A 247 16.18 -4.15 5.20
CA GLY A 247 15.50 -2.99 5.80
C GLY A 247 14.43 -2.33 4.92
N ALA A 248 14.42 -2.60 3.61
CA ALA A 248 13.37 -2.09 2.71
C ALA A 248 12.00 -2.68 3.05
N VAL A 249 10.93 -1.89 2.93
CA VAL A 249 9.55 -2.33 3.15
C VAL A 249 8.85 -2.55 1.82
N LEU A 250 8.49 -3.80 1.53
CA LEU A 250 7.54 -4.17 0.48
C LEU A 250 6.13 -4.22 1.09
N GLU A 251 5.30 -3.23 0.78
CA GLU A 251 3.88 -3.23 1.11
C GLU A 251 3.07 -3.87 -0.01
N VAL A 252 2.20 -4.82 0.34
CA VAL A 252 1.15 -5.36 -0.54
C VAL A 252 -0.20 -4.93 0.02
N SER A 253 -1.03 -4.27 -0.79
CA SER A 253 -2.31 -3.70 -0.37
C SER A 253 -3.41 -3.96 -1.40
N GLY A 254 -4.67 -3.99 -0.96
CA GLY A 254 -5.82 -4.31 -1.80
C GLY A 254 -6.19 -5.79 -1.77
N ASP A 255 -7.20 -6.18 -2.54
CA ASP A 255 -7.71 -7.57 -2.62
C ASP A 255 -6.87 -8.36 -3.63
N VAL A 256 -5.57 -8.54 -3.34
CA VAL A 256 -4.57 -9.04 -4.29
C VAL A 256 -3.64 -10.08 -3.68
N ARG A 257 -3.26 -11.08 -4.48
CA ARG A 257 -2.14 -12.00 -4.22
C ARG A 257 -1.07 -11.83 -5.28
N LEU A 258 0.16 -11.69 -4.82
CA LEU A 258 1.33 -11.48 -5.68
C LEU A 258 2.33 -12.61 -5.45
N LEU A 259 2.74 -13.29 -6.53
CA LEU A 259 3.87 -14.20 -6.51
C LEU A 259 5.14 -13.37 -6.67
N ILE A 260 6.04 -13.45 -5.70
CA ILE A 260 7.38 -12.86 -5.79
C ILE A 260 8.40 -13.97 -6.06
N VAL A 261 9.36 -13.71 -6.95
CA VAL A 261 10.41 -14.66 -7.31
C VAL A 261 11.75 -13.94 -7.38
N THR A 262 12.79 -14.53 -6.80
CA THR A 262 14.17 -14.06 -6.94
C THR A 262 15.11 -15.23 -7.16
N GLU A 263 16.17 -15.04 -7.95
CA GLU A 263 17.24 -16.03 -8.17
C GLU A 263 18.51 -15.72 -7.35
N ASN A 264 18.56 -14.56 -6.71
CA ASN A 264 19.70 -14.09 -5.92
C ASN A 264 19.30 -13.72 -4.49
N GLY A 265 18.33 -14.43 -3.92
CA GLY A 265 17.87 -14.23 -2.55
C GLY A 265 18.93 -14.58 -1.52
N GLN A 266 19.23 -13.66 -0.60
CA GLN A 266 20.15 -13.88 0.54
C GLN A 266 19.42 -14.53 1.72
N THR A 267 18.88 -15.74 1.51
CA THR A 267 18.09 -16.50 2.51
C THR A 267 18.89 -16.84 3.78
N SER A 268 20.20 -17.09 3.66
CA SER A 268 21.09 -17.41 4.78
C SER A 268 21.28 -16.23 5.74
N ASP A 269 21.06 -15.01 5.25
CA ASP A 269 21.29 -13.78 5.98
C ASP A 269 20.00 -13.24 6.59
N MET A 270 18.87 -13.93 6.37
CA MET A 270 17.59 -13.56 6.95
C MET A 270 17.65 -13.61 8.48
N LYS A 271 17.13 -12.55 9.08
CA LYS A 271 17.02 -12.33 10.52
C LYS A 271 15.55 -12.35 10.92
N GLY A 272 15.33 -12.22 12.22
CA GLY A 272 14.00 -12.14 12.79
C GLY A 272 13.84 -13.11 13.94
N MET A 273 12.82 -12.84 14.74
CA MET A 273 12.50 -13.61 15.92
C MET A 273 11.01 -13.92 15.97
N SER A 274 10.67 -14.97 16.71
CA SER A 274 9.26 -15.23 17.00
C SER A 274 8.72 -14.11 17.87
N ASN A 275 7.54 -13.61 17.53
CA ASN A 275 6.87 -12.60 18.33
C ASN A 275 6.61 -13.14 19.76
N PRO A 276 7.05 -12.43 20.81
CA PRO A 276 6.86 -12.87 22.20
C PRO A 276 5.38 -12.82 22.60
N LEU A 277 4.58 -11.95 21.98
CA LEU A 277 3.15 -11.83 22.25
C LEU A 277 2.39 -13.04 21.71
N LYS A 278 1.31 -13.41 22.42
CA LYS A 278 0.46 -14.57 22.10
C LYS A 278 -1.02 -14.25 22.13
N ASP A 279 -1.42 -13.24 22.87
CA ASP A 279 -2.82 -12.89 23.06
C ASP A 279 -3.31 -11.96 21.95
N GLU A 280 -4.49 -12.28 21.42
CA GLU A 280 -5.18 -11.45 20.43
C GLU A 280 -5.87 -10.27 21.11
N VAL A 281 -5.98 -9.16 20.39
CA VAL A 281 -6.68 -7.95 20.86
C VAL A 281 -7.97 -7.78 20.05
N ALA A 282 -9.11 -7.74 20.74
CA ALA A 282 -10.39 -7.48 20.10
C ALA A 282 -10.54 -5.97 19.82
N LEU A 283 -10.88 -5.62 18.58
CA LEU A 283 -11.22 -4.26 18.19
C LEU A 283 -12.74 -4.16 18.02
N THR A 284 -13.40 -3.57 19.02
CA THR A 284 -14.84 -3.26 18.93
C THR A 284 -15.03 -2.00 18.08
N GLN A 285 -16.02 -2.02 17.19
CA GLN A 285 -16.32 -0.91 16.30
C GLN A 285 -16.37 0.45 17.03
N GLY A 286 -15.67 1.44 16.49
CA GLY A 286 -15.62 2.82 16.98
C GLY A 286 -14.85 3.02 18.29
N ARG A 287 -14.31 1.95 18.89
CA ARG A 287 -13.50 2.06 20.11
C ARG A 287 -12.03 2.21 19.74
N LYS A 288 -11.47 3.37 20.09
CA LYS A 288 -10.04 3.63 20.05
C LYS A 288 -9.33 2.93 21.21
N LEU A 289 -8.21 2.26 20.92
CA LEU A 289 -7.30 1.65 21.89
C LEU A 289 -5.90 2.25 21.76
N THR A 290 -5.14 2.25 22.85
CA THR A 290 -3.75 2.76 22.90
C THR A 290 -2.76 1.65 23.30
N ALA A 291 -1.68 1.50 22.54
CA ALA A 291 -0.58 0.59 22.85
C ALA A 291 0.19 1.06 24.10
N GLY A 292 0.51 0.14 25.01
CA GLY A 292 1.07 0.42 26.33
C GLY A 292 0.02 0.67 27.42
N GLU A 293 -1.22 0.98 27.05
CA GLU A 293 -2.32 1.24 28.00
C GLU A 293 -3.41 0.15 27.92
N ASP A 294 -4.01 -0.03 26.75
CA ASP A 294 -5.11 -0.99 26.51
C ASP A 294 -4.60 -2.36 26.03
N PHE A 295 -3.46 -2.38 25.34
CA PHE A 295 -2.82 -3.59 24.80
C PHE A 295 -1.30 -3.39 24.72
N PRO A 296 -0.46 -4.45 24.72
CA PRO A 296 0.98 -4.28 24.65
C PRO A 296 1.42 -3.75 23.27
N ALA A 297 2.45 -2.90 23.24
CA ALA A 297 3.14 -2.56 22.01
C ALA A 297 3.68 -3.83 21.34
N GLY A 298 3.63 -3.89 20.00
CA GLY A 298 3.90 -5.13 19.28
C GLY A 298 3.70 -5.03 17.78
N VAL A 299 3.98 -6.13 17.10
CA VAL A 299 3.65 -6.31 15.68
C VAL A 299 2.43 -7.20 15.55
N TYR A 300 1.43 -6.76 14.80
CA TYR A 300 0.15 -7.41 14.68
C TYR A 300 -0.32 -7.53 13.24
N ASP A 301 -0.98 -8.65 12.95
CA ASP A 301 -1.83 -8.82 11.78
C ASP A 301 -3.22 -8.28 12.11
N PHE A 302 -3.70 -7.36 11.28
CA PHE A 302 -5.06 -6.85 11.37
C PHE A 302 -6.00 -7.77 10.62
N GLN A 303 -7.11 -8.15 11.24
CA GLN A 303 -8.08 -9.06 10.65
C GLN A 303 -9.52 -8.55 10.81
N ALA A 304 -10.24 -8.46 9.69
CA ALA A 304 -11.67 -8.18 9.71
C ALA A 304 -12.45 -9.33 10.39
N VAL A 305 -13.41 -8.98 11.24
CA VAL A 305 -14.38 -9.94 11.81
C VAL A 305 -15.78 -9.71 11.25
N SER A 306 -16.16 -8.44 11.06
CA SER A 306 -17.36 -8.05 10.33
C SER A 306 -17.15 -8.13 8.81
N ASP A 307 -18.24 -8.04 8.04
CA ASP A 307 -18.23 -8.09 6.57
C ASP A 307 -17.14 -7.20 5.96
N TRP A 308 -16.96 -6.00 6.51
CA TRP A 308 -15.85 -5.11 6.18
C TRP A 308 -15.61 -4.12 7.32
N THR A 309 -14.41 -3.53 7.35
CA THR A 309 -14.05 -2.45 8.26
C THR A 309 -12.83 -1.68 7.77
N THR A 310 -12.77 -0.38 8.05
CA THR A 310 -11.53 0.39 7.99
C THR A 310 -10.86 0.34 9.35
N ILE A 311 -9.60 -0.08 9.40
CA ILE A 311 -8.79 0.00 10.62
C ILE A 311 -7.88 1.22 10.48
N SER A 312 -8.17 2.27 11.23
CA SER A 312 -7.34 3.46 11.34
C SER A 312 -6.34 3.28 12.49
N TYR A 313 -5.11 3.74 12.27
CA TYR A 313 -4.08 3.72 13.30
C TYR A 313 -3.14 4.92 13.16
N SER A 314 -2.59 5.33 14.30
CA SER A 314 -1.78 6.53 14.42
C SER A 314 -0.53 6.21 15.24
N ILE A 315 0.64 6.55 14.70
CA ILE A 315 1.94 6.28 15.30
C ILE A 315 2.53 7.60 15.80
N PRO A 316 2.92 7.73 17.08
CA PRO A 316 3.59 8.93 17.56
C PRO A 316 4.98 9.06 16.91
N LEU A 317 5.28 10.22 16.34
CA LEU A 317 6.59 10.52 15.73
C LEU A 317 7.56 11.17 16.71
N ASN A 318 7.13 11.43 17.95
CA ASN A 318 7.93 12.10 18.99
C ASN A 318 8.51 13.46 18.54
N THR A 319 7.83 14.13 17.62
CA THR A 319 8.15 15.49 17.17
C THR A 319 7.38 16.53 18.00
N ASN A 320 7.72 17.81 17.82
CA ASN A 320 7.18 18.91 18.60
C ASN A 320 6.60 20.05 17.73
N TYR A 321 6.00 19.68 16.60
CA TYR A 321 5.31 20.63 15.73
C TYR A 321 4.13 21.28 16.47
N GLU A 322 3.90 22.57 16.18
CA GLU A 322 2.77 23.32 16.74
C GLU A 322 1.42 22.71 16.33
N ASP A 323 1.37 22.15 15.12
CA ASP A 323 0.23 21.38 14.64
C ASP A 323 0.30 19.96 15.23
N PRO A 324 -0.63 19.57 16.13
CA PRO A 324 -0.61 18.25 16.75
C PRO A 324 -0.69 17.10 15.76
N GLU A 325 -1.34 17.28 14.59
CA GLU A 325 -1.49 16.22 13.60
C GLU A 325 -0.16 15.84 12.96
N LEU A 326 0.76 16.80 12.82
CA LEU A 326 2.12 16.56 12.29
C LEU A 326 3.01 15.78 13.26
N ASN A 327 2.57 15.59 14.51
CA ASN A 327 3.29 14.78 15.49
C ASN A 327 2.94 13.30 15.40
N TYR A 328 2.10 12.91 14.44
CA TYR A 328 1.68 11.53 14.22
C TYR A 328 1.74 11.13 12.76
N LEU A 329 2.10 9.87 12.52
CA LEU A 329 1.89 9.20 11.25
C LEU A 329 0.54 8.47 11.28
N ASN A 330 -0.43 8.99 10.55
CA ASN A 330 -1.77 8.42 10.47
C ASN A 330 -1.90 7.53 9.22
N LYS A 331 -2.36 6.29 9.42
CA LYS A 331 -2.57 5.30 8.35
C LYS A 331 -3.94 4.64 8.51
N SER A 332 -4.44 4.04 7.44
CA SER A 332 -5.65 3.22 7.48
C SER A 332 -5.55 2.03 6.53
N LYS A 333 -6.29 0.96 6.86
CA LYS A 333 -6.42 -0.22 6.00
C LYS A 333 -7.88 -0.65 5.92
N TRP A 334 -8.39 -0.76 4.70
CA TRP A 334 -9.71 -1.30 4.42
C TRP A 334 -9.62 -2.82 4.25
N LEU A 335 -10.36 -3.56 5.06
CA LEU A 335 -10.38 -5.03 5.09
C LEU A 335 -11.80 -5.54 4.92
N ALA A 336 -11.97 -6.67 4.23
CA ALA A 336 -13.25 -7.35 4.08
C ALA A 336 -13.14 -8.81 4.51
N CYS A 337 -14.15 -9.32 5.20
CA CYS A 337 -14.22 -10.74 5.55
C CYS A 337 -14.45 -11.60 4.31
N ASP A 338 -13.90 -12.82 4.31
CA ASP A 338 -13.97 -13.78 3.19
C ASP A 338 -13.38 -13.27 1.86
N ALA A 339 -12.50 -12.26 1.92
CA ALA A 339 -11.72 -11.71 0.80
C ALA A 339 -10.21 -11.98 0.97
N ILE A 340 -9.39 -11.76 -0.07
CA ILE A 340 -7.93 -11.90 0.03
C ILE A 340 -7.38 -10.90 1.06
N ASN A 341 -7.95 -9.69 1.10
CA ASN A 341 -7.59 -8.68 2.09
C ASN A 341 -8.28 -8.84 3.46
N THR A 342 -8.76 -10.04 3.81
CA THR A 342 -9.30 -10.31 5.16
C THR A 342 -8.28 -10.01 6.26
N VAL A 343 -6.99 -10.22 5.95
CA VAL A 343 -5.88 -10.00 6.86
C VAL A 343 -4.86 -9.07 6.22
N PHE A 344 -4.44 -8.04 6.95
CA PHE A 344 -3.30 -7.19 6.61
C PHE A 344 -2.18 -7.41 7.62
N ARG A 345 -1.03 -7.89 7.15
CA ARG A 345 0.02 -8.44 8.03
C ARG A 345 1.05 -7.42 8.51
N ASN A 346 1.66 -7.77 9.64
CA ASN A 346 2.91 -7.19 10.14
C ASN A 346 2.85 -5.68 10.42
N VAL A 347 1.75 -5.17 10.98
CA VAL A 347 1.65 -3.77 11.40
C VAL A 347 2.41 -3.58 12.71
N VAL A 348 3.44 -2.74 12.68
CA VAL A 348 4.25 -2.39 13.85
C VAL A 348 3.53 -1.30 14.66
N LEU A 349 3.28 -1.54 15.94
CA LEU A 349 2.59 -0.61 16.84
C LEU A 349 3.45 -0.34 18.09
N PRO A 350 4.31 0.70 18.06
CA PRO A 350 5.07 1.17 19.22
C PRO A 350 4.16 1.65 20.36
N GLU A 351 4.73 1.82 21.55
CA GLU A 351 4.04 2.41 22.69
C GLU A 351 3.45 3.80 22.33
N GLY A 352 2.23 4.08 22.80
CA GLY A 352 1.49 5.30 22.47
C GLY A 352 0.79 5.28 21.11
N SER A 353 1.01 4.26 20.27
CA SER A 353 0.24 4.07 19.04
C SER A 353 -1.23 3.87 19.35
N THR A 354 -2.09 4.41 18.50
CA THR A 354 -3.54 4.24 18.67
C THR A 354 -4.16 3.51 17.49
N VAL A 355 -5.17 2.69 17.75
CA VAL A 355 -5.85 1.87 16.73
C VAL A 355 -7.36 1.92 16.96
N CYS A 356 -8.14 1.99 15.88
CA CYS A 356 -9.59 1.93 15.89
C CYS A 356 -10.09 1.14 14.68
N ALA A 357 -11.09 0.28 14.89
CA ALA A 357 -11.85 -0.32 13.81
C ALA A 357 -13.11 0.52 13.59
N ASP A 358 -13.21 1.23 12.48
CA ASP A 358 -14.13 2.36 12.32
C ASP A 358 -15.55 1.89 11.94
N ASP A 359 -15.65 0.91 11.05
CA ASP A 359 -16.93 0.55 10.42
C ASP A 359 -17.51 -0.79 10.89
N GLY A 360 -16.69 -1.64 11.49
CA GLY A 360 -17.10 -2.94 12.02
C GLY A 360 -16.04 -3.57 12.90
N ASP A 361 -16.43 -4.57 13.69
CA ASP A 361 -15.53 -5.29 14.58
C ASP A 361 -14.37 -5.94 13.81
N ALA A 362 -13.18 -5.91 14.42
CA ALA A 362 -11.95 -6.51 13.94
C ALA A 362 -11.17 -7.17 15.10
N ARG A 363 -10.02 -7.75 14.79
CA ARG A 363 -9.05 -8.19 15.79
C ARG A 363 -7.62 -7.93 15.31
N MET A 364 -6.72 -7.78 16.26
CA MET A 364 -5.27 -7.77 16.04
C MET A 364 -4.70 -9.06 16.58
N ILE A 365 -3.97 -9.79 15.74
CA ILE A 365 -3.33 -11.07 16.10
C ILE A 365 -1.82 -10.83 16.08
N PRO A 366 -1.06 -11.18 17.12
CA PRO A 366 0.40 -11.08 17.07
C PRO A 366 0.97 -11.76 15.83
N SER A 367 1.70 -11.00 14.99
CA SER A 367 2.34 -11.54 13.78
C SER A 367 3.36 -12.60 14.17
N LYS A 368 3.57 -13.62 13.33
CA LYS A 368 4.41 -14.78 13.71
C LYS A 368 5.90 -14.43 13.85
N LEU A 369 6.39 -13.60 12.93
CA LEU A 369 7.79 -13.23 12.77
C LEU A 369 7.90 -11.71 12.88
N ILE A 370 8.91 -11.24 13.61
CA ILE A 370 9.18 -9.81 13.80
C ILE A 370 10.68 -9.56 13.66
N GLU A 371 11.05 -8.33 13.31
CA GLU A 371 12.44 -7.90 13.27
C GLU A 371 13.06 -7.86 14.67
N SER A 372 12.42 -7.12 15.59
CA SER A 372 12.87 -6.95 16.97
C SER A 372 11.71 -6.52 17.89
N GLU A 373 11.97 -6.44 19.20
CA GLU A 373 11.05 -5.84 20.17
C GLU A 373 11.25 -4.31 20.32
N ASP A 374 12.21 -3.73 19.61
CA ASP A 374 12.35 -2.28 19.47
C ASP A 374 11.42 -1.79 18.35
N TYR A 375 10.13 -1.71 18.67
CA TYR A 375 9.11 -1.31 17.71
C TYR A 375 9.26 0.15 17.27
N ASP A 376 9.82 0.99 18.14
CA ASP A 376 9.92 2.43 17.93
C ASP A 376 10.90 2.76 16.79
N SER A 377 12.04 2.04 16.71
CA SER A 377 13.08 2.25 15.69
C SER A 377 12.60 1.99 14.26
N TYR A 378 11.56 1.16 14.08
CA TYR A 378 10.95 0.92 12.77
C TYR A 378 10.49 2.23 12.09
N TYR A 379 10.15 3.25 12.89
CA TYR A 379 9.66 4.53 12.39
C TYR A 379 10.72 5.64 12.34
N ASP A 380 11.99 5.35 12.61
CA ASP A 380 13.04 6.39 12.64
C ASP A 380 13.15 7.17 11.33
N ALA A 381 12.96 6.52 10.18
CA ALA A 381 12.96 7.15 8.86
C ALA A 381 11.91 8.27 8.71
N TYR A 382 10.85 8.28 9.54
CA TYR A 382 9.75 9.24 9.47
C TYR A 382 9.88 10.41 10.47
N ARG A 383 10.98 10.52 11.24
CA ARG A 383 11.12 11.46 12.36
C ARG A 383 12.02 12.68 12.11
N TYR A 384 12.38 12.97 10.86
CA TYR A 384 13.37 14.00 10.51
C TYR A 384 12.80 15.26 9.86
#